data_AF-A0A966DBD3-F1
#
_entry.id   AF-A0A966DBD3-F1
#
_cell.length_a   1.000
_cell.length_b   1.000
_cell.length_c   1.000
_cell.angle_alpha   90.00
_cell.angle_beta   90.00
_cell.angle_gamma   90.00
#
_symmetry.space_group_name_H-M   'P 1'
#
loop_
_entity.id
_entity.type
_entity.pdbx_description
1 polymer ?
#
loop_
_entity_poly.entity_id
_entity_poly.type
_entity_poly.pdbx_seq_one_letter_code
_entity_poly.pdbx_strand_id
1 'polypeptide(L)'
;KVAFLSSFYLGEKGLSKQNELQLSLDNKVASKTLSLPHIAEENPIMIGPYGPYVIDAQAQFISLPQEWLPGSVTDEDVKQLIAKGKEKAKPVILGNGPVSGAPVQVLTGRFGPYWQEGEGKEAKRASIPKWVQDAQKTEDLEIAKRYLSLPRVLGTDGEGHEVIAHKGKYGPFVACNSEIRNLRKNDSDQHLFSITLEQALELLKEEKTPAKGGGRKTQARTSKASVVKDLGTFENETVALATGRYGFYLKVGKENIALPNEFKKDEAKANSLTHEEAVEIIRTKRAKG
;
A
#
# COMPACT_ATOMS: atom_id res chain seq x y z
N LYS A 1 -36.49 -13.41 18.34
CA LYS A 1 -35.18 -13.21 17.64
C LYS A 1 -34.15 -12.52 18.53
N VAL A 2 -34.49 -11.42 19.22
CA VAL A 2 -33.54 -10.69 20.12
C VAL A 2 -33.05 -11.57 21.28
N ALA A 3 -33.93 -12.27 21.99
CA ALA A 3 -33.55 -13.13 23.12
C ALA A 3 -32.55 -14.26 22.76
N PHE A 4 -32.70 -14.86 21.58
CA PHE A 4 -31.76 -15.88 21.07
C PHE A 4 -30.40 -15.26 20.71
N LEU A 5 -30.38 -14.08 20.08
CA LEU A 5 -29.12 -13.41 19.76
C LEU A 5 -28.39 -12.98 21.04
N SER A 6 -29.12 -12.48 22.04
CA SER A 6 -28.57 -12.12 23.35
C SER A 6 -28.00 -13.34 24.09
N SER A 7 -28.69 -14.49 24.10
CA SER A 7 -28.16 -15.70 24.75
C SER A 7 -27.01 -16.34 23.96
N PHE A 8 -27.06 -16.30 22.63
CA PHE A 8 -26.00 -16.84 21.76
C PHE A 8 -24.71 -16.01 21.82
N TYR A 9 -24.79 -14.68 21.94
CA TYR A 9 -23.60 -13.82 22.06
C TYR A 9 -23.14 -13.61 23.50
N LEU A 10 -24.05 -13.32 24.44
CA LEU A 10 -23.73 -12.87 25.81
C LEU A 10 -24.00 -13.92 26.89
N GLY A 11 -24.55 -15.08 26.54
CA GLY A 11 -24.79 -16.17 27.50
C GLY A 11 -23.50 -16.77 28.05
N GLU A 12 -23.61 -17.61 29.08
CA GLU A 12 -22.44 -18.23 29.73
C GLU A 12 -21.63 -19.16 28.80
N LYS A 13 -22.31 -19.78 27.82
CA LYS A 13 -21.69 -20.52 26.70
C LYS A 13 -21.73 -19.73 25.40
N GLY A 14 -22.00 -18.43 25.49
CA GLY A 14 -22.13 -17.53 24.36
C GLY A 14 -20.78 -17.20 23.72
N LEU A 15 -20.85 -16.71 22.49
CA LEU A 15 -19.68 -16.47 21.63
C LEU A 15 -18.66 -15.50 22.26
N SER A 16 -19.12 -14.49 23.02
CA SER A 16 -18.20 -13.55 23.69
C SER A 16 -17.31 -14.26 24.70
N LYS A 17 -17.91 -15.09 25.55
CA LYS A 17 -17.21 -15.78 26.63
C LYS A 17 -16.31 -16.90 26.11
N GLN A 18 -16.74 -17.59 25.05
CA GLN A 18 -15.90 -18.54 24.33
C GLN A 18 -14.69 -17.85 23.68
N ASN A 19 -14.89 -16.67 23.08
CA ASN A 19 -13.80 -15.92 22.49
C ASN A 19 -12.83 -15.41 23.57
N GLU A 20 -13.31 -14.94 24.71
CA GLU A 20 -12.47 -14.55 25.86
C GLU A 20 -11.66 -15.73 26.41
N LEU A 21 -12.28 -16.90 26.57
CA LEU A 21 -11.60 -18.13 26.97
C LEU A 21 -10.57 -18.57 25.93
N GLN A 22 -10.89 -18.46 24.65
CA GLN A 22 -9.96 -18.84 23.59
C GLN A 22 -8.81 -17.84 23.45
N LEU A 23 -9.05 -16.56 23.71
CA LEU A 23 -8.03 -15.52 23.74
C LEU A 23 -7.10 -15.67 24.95
N SER A 24 -7.60 -16.15 26.09
CA SER A 24 -6.77 -16.43 27.28
C SER A 24 -5.96 -17.71 27.13
N LEU A 25 -6.46 -18.70 26.38
CA LEU A 25 -5.74 -19.91 26.01
C LEU A 25 -4.72 -19.66 24.87
N ASP A 26 -4.98 -18.70 23.99
CA ASP A 26 -4.08 -18.31 22.90
C ASP A 26 -2.86 -17.55 23.43
N ASN A 27 -1.92 -18.29 24.01
CA ASN A 27 -0.64 -17.77 24.42
C ASN A 27 0.25 -17.57 23.19
N LYS A 28 0.10 -16.40 22.56
CA LYS A 28 0.87 -15.96 21.38
C LYS A 28 2.39 -15.99 21.58
N VAL A 29 2.86 -16.03 22.83
CA VAL A 29 4.28 -16.17 23.15
C VAL A 29 4.67 -17.64 23.01
N ALA A 30 3.93 -18.55 23.66
CA ALA A 30 4.18 -19.99 23.58
C ALA A 30 4.12 -20.54 22.15
N SER A 31 3.21 -20.04 21.31
CA SER A 31 3.12 -20.47 19.91
C SER A 31 4.26 -19.99 19.02
N LYS A 32 5.01 -18.97 19.46
CA LYS A 32 6.18 -18.44 18.76
C LYS A 32 7.49 -18.96 19.32
N THR A 33 7.51 -19.45 20.55
CA THR A 33 8.71 -20.00 21.20
C THR A 33 9.01 -21.40 20.68
N LEU A 34 10.26 -21.63 20.30
CA LEU A 34 10.77 -22.94 19.92
C LEU A 34 11.32 -23.63 21.17
N SER A 35 10.64 -24.67 21.64
CA SER A 35 11.10 -25.47 22.78
C SER A 35 12.24 -26.40 22.38
N LEU A 36 13.48 -26.00 22.66
CA LEU A 36 14.68 -26.79 22.40
C LEU A 36 15.32 -27.22 23.72
N PRO A 37 15.62 -28.51 23.92
CA PRO A 37 16.12 -29.02 25.20
C PRO A 37 17.56 -28.58 25.52
N HIS A 38 18.29 -28.07 24.52
CA HIS A 38 19.68 -27.62 24.64
C HIS A 38 19.82 -26.09 24.78
N ILE A 39 18.70 -25.36 24.89
CA ILE A 39 18.67 -23.90 25.05
C ILE A 39 18.04 -23.57 26.41
N ALA A 40 18.64 -22.65 27.14
CA ALA A 40 18.10 -22.23 28.43
C ALA A 40 16.76 -21.52 28.27
N GLU A 41 15.82 -21.75 29.21
CA GLU A 41 14.52 -21.05 29.24
C GLU A 41 14.68 -19.52 29.45
N GLU A 42 15.85 -19.09 29.90
CA GLU A 42 16.22 -17.68 30.08
C GLU A 42 16.33 -16.94 28.74
N ASN A 43 16.74 -17.62 27.65
CA ASN A 43 16.94 -17.01 26.33
C ASN A 43 16.23 -17.82 25.23
N PRO A 44 14.90 -17.84 25.19
CA PRO A 44 14.16 -18.65 24.23
C PRO A 44 14.37 -18.15 22.79
N ILE A 45 14.61 -19.08 21.87
CA ILE A 45 14.51 -18.80 20.43
C ILE A 45 13.03 -18.73 20.06
N MET A 46 12.64 -17.66 19.37
CA MET A 46 11.28 -17.43 18.89
C MET A 46 11.25 -17.24 17.38
N ILE A 47 10.13 -17.58 16.74
CA ILE A 47 9.93 -17.44 15.29
C ILE A 47 9.01 -16.24 15.03
N GLY A 48 9.49 -15.30 14.22
CA GLY A 48 8.79 -14.08 13.85
C GLY A 48 8.55 -13.96 12.35
N PRO A 49 7.84 -12.90 11.91
CA PRO A 49 7.61 -12.63 10.49
C PRO A 49 8.88 -12.36 9.68
N TYR A 50 10.00 -12.06 10.35
CA TYR A 50 11.29 -11.76 9.74
C TYR A 50 12.35 -12.86 9.98
N GLY A 51 11.95 -14.00 10.56
CA GLY A 51 12.85 -15.11 10.88
C GLY A 51 12.98 -15.40 12.38
N PRO A 52 13.87 -16.35 12.75
CA PRO A 52 14.16 -16.70 14.14
C PRO A 52 14.89 -15.56 14.86
N TYR A 53 14.57 -15.35 16.14
CA TYR A 53 15.17 -14.33 17.00
C TYR A 53 15.23 -14.80 18.46
N VAL A 54 16.12 -14.22 19.26
CA VAL A 54 16.16 -14.41 20.71
C VAL A 54 15.70 -13.14 21.43
N ILE A 55 15.19 -13.32 22.65
CA ILE A 55 14.86 -12.23 23.56
C ILE A 55 15.84 -12.32 24.74
N ASP A 56 16.59 -11.25 24.96
CA ASP A 56 17.44 -11.11 26.15
C ASP A 56 16.62 -10.76 27.40
N ALA A 57 17.18 -10.94 28.60
CA ALA A 57 16.59 -10.56 29.88
C ALA A 57 16.16 -9.08 29.95
N GLN A 58 16.75 -8.20 29.13
CA GLN A 58 16.35 -6.79 28.97
C GLN A 58 15.20 -6.57 27.96
N ALA A 59 14.49 -7.63 27.54
CA ALA A 59 13.44 -7.61 26.53
C ALA A 59 13.90 -7.08 25.15
N GLN A 60 15.19 -7.25 24.82
CA GLN A 60 15.73 -6.86 23.52
C GLN A 60 15.62 -8.01 22.51
N PHE A 61 15.05 -7.72 21.34
CA PHE A 61 14.95 -8.68 20.22
C PHE A 61 16.23 -8.68 19.40
N ILE A 62 16.89 -9.83 19.27
CA ILE A 62 18.10 -10.02 18.47
C ILE A 62 17.82 -11.14 17.46
N SER A 63 17.88 -10.81 16.16
CA SER A 63 17.65 -11.78 15.10
C SER A 63 18.83 -12.74 14.97
N LEU A 64 18.55 -14.03 14.77
CA LEU A 64 19.59 -14.99 14.44
C LEU A 64 20.10 -14.73 13.00
N PRO A 65 21.41 -14.91 12.75
CA PRO A 65 21.96 -14.91 11.39
C PRO A 65 21.25 -15.92 10.49
N GLN A 66 21.14 -15.63 9.19
CA GLN A 66 20.51 -16.55 8.23
C GLN A 66 21.28 -17.87 8.05
N GLU A 67 22.57 -17.87 8.38
CA GLU A 67 23.43 -19.06 8.35
C GLU A 67 23.19 -19.99 9.54
N TRP A 68 22.57 -19.49 10.62
CA TRP A 68 22.36 -20.25 11.84
C TRP A 68 20.99 -20.92 11.82
N LEU A 69 21.00 -22.25 11.91
CA LEU A 69 19.78 -23.05 12.00
C LEU A 69 19.32 -23.14 13.46
N PRO A 70 18.04 -22.85 13.77
CA PRO A 70 17.59 -22.78 15.15
C PRO A 70 17.78 -24.08 15.93
N GLY A 71 17.75 -25.25 15.26
CA GLY A 71 17.94 -26.55 15.91
C GLY A 71 19.38 -26.98 16.20
N SER A 72 20.38 -26.24 15.68
CA SER A 72 21.81 -26.54 15.90
C SER A 72 22.53 -25.46 16.71
N VAL A 73 21.81 -24.44 17.16
CA VAL A 73 22.35 -23.31 17.91
C VAL A 73 22.51 -23.71 19.37
N THR A 74 23.68 -23.46 19.95
CA THR A 74 23.94 -23.76 21.38
C THR A 74 23.62 -22.56 22.27
N ASP A 75 23.45 -22.80 23.57
CA ASP A 75 23.22 -21.73 24.56
C ASP A 75 24.42 -20.77 24.66
N GLU A 76 25.65 -21.29 24.49
CA GLU A 76 26.86 -20.47 24.37
C GLU A 76 26.80 -19.55 23.16
N ASP A 77 26.35 -20.03 22.00
CA ASP A 77 26.21 -19.21 20.79
C ASP A 77 25.16 -18.12 20.97
N VAL A 78 24.04 -18.42 21.64
CA VAL A 78 23.00 -17.44 21.98
C VAL A 78 23.55 -16.38 22.93
N LYS A 79 24.26 -16.78 23.99
CA LYS A 79 24.91 -15.85 24.92
C LYS A 79 25.95 -14.98 24.22
N GLN A 80 26.74 -15.54 23.31
CA GLN A 80 27.68 -14.76 22.49
C GLN A 80 26.96 -13.78 21.56
N LEU A 81 25.84 -14.19 20.97
CA LEU A 81 25.03 -13.34 20.10
C LEU A 81 24.37 -12.20 20.88
N ILE A 82 23.89 -12.46 22.09
CA ILE A 82 23.38 -11.45 23.02
C ILE A 82 24.50 -10.50 23.47
N ALA A 83 25.68 -11.02 23.79
CA ALA A 83 26.84 -10.23 24.21
C ALA A 83 27.41 -9.35 23.08
N LYS A 84 27.42 -9.86 21.84
CA LYS A 84 27.72 -9.07 20.63
C LYS A 84 26.63 -8.03 20.35
N GLY A 85 25.43 -8.22 20.91
CA GLY A 85 24.30 -7.32 20.80
C GLY A 85 23.80 -7.17 19.36
N LYS A 86 22.98 -6.14 19.11
CA LYS A 86 22.72 -5.68 17.75
C LYS A 86 23.99 -5.05 17.18
N GLU A 87 24.98 -5.85 16.79
CA GLU A 87 25.95 -5.40 15.81
C GLU A 87 25.14 -5.04 14.56
N LYS A 88 24.84 -3.74 14.42
CA LYS A 88 24.45 -3.19 13.14
C LYS A 88 25.60 -3.58 12.22
N ALA A 89 25.32 -4.48 11.27
CA ALA A 89 26.28 -4.87 10.24
C ALA A 89 27.04 -3.60 9.83
N LYS A 90 28.37 -3.62 10.02
CA LYS A 90 29.19 -2.42 9.80
C LYS A 90 28.85 -1.88 8.41
N PRO A 91 28.42 -0.61 8.30
CA PRO A 91 28.01 -0.07 7.02
C PRO A 91 29.18 -0.19 6.04
N VAL A 92 28.95 -0.80 4.88
CA VAL A 92 29.96 -0.82 3.83
C VAL A 92 30.06 0.60 3.28
N ILE A 93 31.24 1.20 3.43
CA ILE A 93 31.53 2.54 2.94
C ILE A 93 32.06 2.41 1.52
N LEU A 94 31.36 3.01 0.56
CA LEU A 94 31.73 2.95 -0.87
C LEU A 94 32.72 4.05 -1.25
N GLY A 95 32.67 5.20 -0.58
CA GLY A 95 33.48 6.38 -0.88
C GLY A 95 32.75 7.68 -0.53
N ASN A 96 33.21 8.82 -1.04
CA ASN A 96 32.59 10.13 -0.79
C ASN A 96 31.41 10.40 -1.72
N GLY A 97 30.36 11.00 -1.16
CA GLY A 97 29.13 11.35 -1.87
C GLY A 97 29.20 12.71 -2.59
N PRO A 98 28.24 12.98 -3.50
CA PRO A 98 28.27 14.18 -4.33
C PRO A 98 27.56 15.39 -3.72
N VAL A 99 26.75 15.23 -2.68
CA VAL A 99 25.89 16.32 -2.15
C VAL A 99 26.54 17.06 -1.00
N SER A 100 27.08 16.33 -0.03
CA SER A 100 27.72 16.83 1.19
C SER A 100 29.20 16.49 1.28
N GLY A 101 29.70 15.61 0.39
CA GLY A 101 31.07 15.09 0.47
C GLY A 101 31.27 14.04 1.58
N ALA A 102 30.21 13.75 2.35
CA ALA A 102 30.21 12.74 3.39
C ALA A 102 30.33 11.32 2.81
N PRO A 103 30.74 10.32 3.61
CA PRO A 103 30.81 8.95 3.15
C PRO A 103 29.43 8.40 2.74
N VAL A 104 29.38 7.74 1.59
CA VAL A 104 28.25 6.95 1.12
C VAL A 104 28.35 5.56 1.73
N GLN A 105 27.30 5.20 2.47
CA GLN A 105 27.17 3.92 3.15
C GLN A 105 26.03 3.11 2.55
N VAL A 106 26.20 1.79 2.51
CA VAL A 106 25.14 0.85 2.17
C VAL A 106 24.49 0.36 3.45
N LEU A 107 23.19 0.60 3.58
CA LEU A 107 22.40 0.21 4.75
C LEU A 107 21.17 -0.59 4.32
N THR A 108 20.68 -1.44 5.21
CA THR A 108 19.45 -2.22 5.00
C THR A 108 18.33 -1.66 5.87
N GLY A 109 17.21 -1.29 5.24
CA GLY A 109 16.04 -0.74 5.91
C GLY A 109 14.77 -1.54 5.63
N ARG A 110 13.62 -1.04 6.10
CA ARG A 110 12.32 -1.72 5.94
C ARG A 110 11.91 -1.96 4.48
N PHE A 111 12.47 -1.18 3.55
CA PHE A 111 12.14 -1.21 2.13
C PHE A 111 13.25 -1.88 1.29
N GLY A 112 14.19 -2.56 1.92
CA GLY A 112 15.36 -3.16 1.29
C GLY A 112 16.63 -2.33 1.46
N PRO A 113 17.70 -2.68 0.73
CA PRO A 113 18.98 -1.98 0.78
C PRO A 113 18.88 -0.58 0.15
N TYR A 114 19.58 0.38 0.73
CA TYR A 114 19.64 1.76 0.26
C TYR A 114 21.04 2.36 0.46
N TRP A 115 21.40 3.32 -0.40
CA TRP A 115 22.55 4.17 -0.21
C TRP A 115 22.18 5.35 0.69
N GLN A 116 23.04 5.68 1.64
CA GLN A 116 22.92 6.84 2.50
C GLN A 116 24.19 7.67 2.44
N GLU A 117 24.06 8.96 2.21
CA GLU A 117 25.15 9.92 2.30
C GLU A 117 25.04 10.71 3.60
N GLY A 118 26.08 10.63 4.43
CA GLY A 118 26.12 11.26 5.75
C GLY A 118 25.33 10.51 6.83
N GLU A 119 25.18 11.15 7.98
CA GLU A 119 24.55 10.56 9.17
C GLU A 119 23.35 11.39 9.64
N GLY A 120 22.39 10.73 10.30
CA GLY A 120 21.25 11.37 10.93
C GLY A 120 19.97 11.44 10.08
N LYS A 121 19.09 12.39 10.43
CA LYS A 121 17.77 12.54 9.80
C LYS A 121 17.84 13.24 8.45
N GLU A 122 18.76 14.19 8.31
CA GLU A 122 19.00 14.97 7.09
C GLU A 122 19.88 14.23 6.07
N ALA A 123 20.32 13.01 6.38
CA ALA A 123 21.11 12.21 5.47
C ALA A 123 20.33 11.93 4.17
N LYS A 124 20.96 12.23 3.03
CA LYS A 124 20.40 11.92 1.71
C LYS A 124 20.35 10.41 1.53
N ARG A 125 19.19 9.89 1.12
CA ARG A 125 18.96 8.46 0.93
C ARG A 125 18.48 8.16 -0.47
N ALA A 126 18.97 7.08 -1.03
CA ALA A 126 18.58 6.58 -2.35
C ALA A 126 18.33 5.07 -2.29
N SER A 127 17.17 4.63 -2.77
CA SER A 127 16.87 3.20 -2.85
C SER A 127 17.69 2.53 -3.96
N ILE A 128 18.34 1.42 -3.61
CA ILE A 128 19.14 0.65 -4.55
C ILE A 128 18.21 0.00 -5.60
N PRO A 129 18.53 0.11 -6.90
CA PRO A 129 17.76 -0.55 -7.95
C PRO A 129 17.81 -2.08 -7.85
N LYS A 130 16.73 -2.75 -8.26
CA LYS A 130 16.62 -4.22 -8.18
C LYS A 130 17.64 -4.99 -9.04
N TRP A 131 18.20 -4.35 -10.06
CA TRP A 131 19.20 -4.95 -10.94
C TRP A 131 20.62 -4.90 -10.37
N VAL A 132 20.86 -4.09 -9.33
CA VAL A 132 22.12 -4.06 -8.59
C VAL A 132 22.08 -5.20 -7.58
N GLN A 133 22.83 -6.28 -7.86
CA GLN A 133 22.86 -7.47 -7.00
C GLN A 133 23.78 -7.26 -5.77
N ASP A 134 24.95 -6.66 -5.98
CA ASP A 134 25.98 -6.51 -4.95
C ASP A 134 26.33 -5.03 -4.70
N ALA A 135 25.39 -4.27 -4.12
CA ALA A 135 25.55 -2.82 -3.94
C ALA A 135 26.67 -2.37 -2.97
N GLN A 136 27.51 -3.31 -2.53
CA GLN A 136 28.64 -3.11 -1.61
C GLN A 136 29.97 -2.91 -2.34
N LYS A 137 29.99 -2.97 -3.68
CA LYS A 137 31.21 -2.79 -4.48
C LYS A 137 31.50 -1.31 -4.71
N THR A 138 32.78 -0.93 -4.68
CA THR A 138 33.22 0.45 -5.00
C THR A 138 32.80 0.89 -6.40
N GLU A 139 32.66 -0.06 -7.33
CA GLU A 139 32.17 0.17 -8.70
C GLU A 139 30.75 0.76 -8.73
N ASP A 140 29.93 0.50 -7.70
CA ASP A 140 28.58 1.06 -7.57
C ASP A 140 28.57 2.49 -7.04
N LEU A 141 29.71 3.05 -6.62
CA LEU A 141 29.79 4.42 -6.10
C LEU A 141 29.29 5.44 -7.12
N GLU A 142 29.64 5.28 -8.40
CA GLU A 142 29.22 6.20 -9.46
C GLU A 142 27.71 6.12 -9.71
N ILE A 143 27.13 4.93 -9.60
CA ILE A 143 25.69 4.74 -9.67
C ILE A 143 25.04 5.38 -8.44
N ALA A 144 25.55 5.11 -7.23
CA ALA A 144 25.05 5.66 -5.98
C ALA A 144 25.02 7.20 -6.01
N LYS A 145 26.10 7.84 -6.47
CA LYS A 145 26.17 9.29 -6.64
C LYS A 145 25.04 9.83 -7.52
N ARG A 146 24.75 9.17 -8.66
CA ARG A 146 23.65 9.57 -9.55
C ARG A 146 22.30 9.50 -8.85
N TYR A 147 22.02 8.44 -8.09
CA TYR A 147 20.74 8.36 -7.38
C TYR A 147 20.63 9.30 -6.19
N LEU A 148 21.72 9.51 -5.44
CA LEU A 148 21.74 10.44 -4.30
C LEU A 148 21.56 11.90 -4.76
N SER A 149 21.92 12.22 -6.00
CA SER A 149 21.72 13.53 -6.61
C SER A 149 20.26 13.84 -6.97
N LEU A 150 19.35 12.85 -6.98
CA LEU A 150 17.93 13.06 -7.25
C LEU A 150 17.26 13.85 -6.11
N PRO A 151 16.26 14.71 -6.38
CA PRO A 151 15.61 15.02 -7.67
C PRO A 151 16.51 15.78 -8.65
N ARG A 152 16.43 15.42 -9.93
CA ARG A 152 17.10 16.16 -11.00
C ARG A 152 16.14 17.21 -11.55
N VAL A 153 16.53 18.48 -11.51
CA VAL A 153 15.81 19.57 -12.16
C VAL A 153 16.19 19.59 -13.65
N LEU A 154 15.21 19.48 -14.54
CA LEU A 154 15.41 19.49 -16.00
C LEU A 154 15.34 20.91 -16.60
N GLY A 155 14.64 21.83 -15.92
CA GLY A 155 14.42 23.20 -16.33
C GLY A 155 13.06 23.71 -15.87
N THR A 156 12.58 24.79 -16.47
CA THR A 156 11.25 25.37 -16.22
C THR A 156 10.33 25.15 -17.41
N ASP A 157 9.04 25.01 -17.18
CA ASP A 157 8.02 25.02 -18.24
C ASP A 157 7.78 26.44 -18.78
N GLY A 158 6.87 26.55 -19.76
CA GLY A 158 6.47 27.85 -20.34
C GLY A 158 5.72 28.78 -19.37
N GLU A 159 5.30 28.29 -18.21
CA GLU A 159 4.62 29.03 -17.15
C GLU A 159 5.56 29.37 -15.97
N GLY A 160 6.82 28.91 -16.01
CA GLY A 160 7.85 29.14 -14.98
C GLY A 160 7.95 28.08 -13.89
N HIS A 161 7.24 26.95 -14.00
CA HIS A 161 7.29 25.87 -13.01
C HIS A 161 8.47 24.93 -13.25
N GLU A 162 9.12 24.48 -12.18
CA GLU A 162 10.23 23.53 -12.26
C GLU A 162 9.75 22.13 -12.68
N VAL A 163 10.37 21.60 -13.72
CA VAL A 163 10.18 20.23 -14.18
C VAL A 163 11.27 19.36 -13.56
N ILE A 164 10.87 18.41 -12.73
CA ILE A 164 11.78 17.52 -12.01
C ILE A 164 11.63 16.07 -12.46
N ALA A 165 12.76 15.35 -12.51
CA ALA A 165 12.83 13.92 -12.71
C ALA A 165 13.25 13.24 -11.40
N HIS A 166 12.46 12.27 -10.93
CA HIS A 166 12.71 11.56 -9.67
C HIS A 166 12.28 10.09 -9.75
N LYS A 167 12.79 9.26 -8.84
CA LYS A 167 12.41 7.85 -8.68
C LYS A 167 11.50 7.64 -7.47
N GLY A 168 10.26 7.23 -7.70
CA GLY A 168 9.27 6.96 -6.66
C GLY A 168 9.01 5.47 -6.41
N LYS A 169 8.02 5.18 -5.55
CA LYS A 169 7.56 3.81 -5.24
C LYS A 169 7.15 3.01 -6.49
N TYR A 170 6.55 3.69 -7.47
CA TYR A 170 6.00 3.06 -8.68
C TYR A 170 6.95 3.10 -9.88
N GLY A 171 8.19 3.59 -9.68
CA GLY A 171 9.18 3.75 -10.73
C GLY A 171 9.60 5.21 -10.95
N PRO A 172 10.44 5.45 -11.98
CA PRO A 172 10.87 6.78 -12.36
C PRO A 172 9.72 7.60 -12.96
N PHE A 173 9.66 8.88 -12.61
CA PHE A 173 8.60 9.80 -13.04
C PHE A 173 9.16 11.21 -13.26
N VAL A 174 8.43 11.97 -14.07
CA VAL A 174 8.59 13.42 -14.22
C VAL A 174 7.43 14.09 -13.48
N ALA A 175 7.72 15.17 -12.77
CA ALA A 175 6.73 16.00 -12.14
C ALA A 175 6.92 17.47 -12.53
N CYS A 176 5.81 18.16 -12.76
CA CYS A 176 5.75 19.60 -12.87
C CYS A 176 4.57 20.07 -12.01
N ASN A 177 4.85 20.83 -10.94
CA ASN A 177 3.86 21.28 -9.97
C ASN A 177 2.99 20.12 -9.42
N SER A 178 1.71 20.04 -9.81
CA SER A 178 0.77 18.99 -9.39
C SER A 178 0.64 17.83 -10.39
N GLU A 179 1.24 17.97 -11.57
CA GLU A 179 1.19 16.97 -12.62
C GLU A 179 2.36 16.00 -12.51
N ILE A 180 2.04 14.71 -12.48
CA ILE A 180 3.03 13.63 -12.42
C ILE A 180 2.76 12.67 -13.56
N ARG A 181 3.84 12.27 -14.25
CA ARG A 181 3.81 11.25 -15.30
C ARG A 181 4.94 10.26 -15.10
N ASN A 182 4.56 8.98 -15.08
CA ASN A 182 5.53 7.90 -14.98
C ASN A 182 6.23 7.73 -16.32
N LEU A 183 7.54 7.51 -16.28
CA LEU A 183 8.30 7.11 -17.46
C LEU A 183 7.88 5.70 -17.87
N ARG A 184 7.74 5.44 -19.18
CA ARG A 184 7.18 4.17 -19.69
C ARG A 184 8.08 2.98 -19.31
N LYS A 185 7.45 1.84 -19.03
CA LYS A 185 8.06 0.62 -18.44
C LYS A 185 9.23 -0.01 -19.20
N ASN A 186 9.37 0.25 -20.50
CA ASN A 186 10.45 -0.34 -21.29
C ASN A 186 11.78 0.41 -21.12
N ASP A 187 11.75 1.57 -20.49
CA ASP A 187 12.91 2.43 -20.29
C ASP A 187 13.28 2.47 -18.82
N SER A 188 14.32 1.69 -18.53
CA SER A 188 14.97 1.48 -17.24
C SER A 188 15.36 2.78 -16.54
N ASP A 189 15.89 2.68 -15.31
CA ASP A 189 16.44 3.81 -14.58
C ASP A 189 17.44 4.67 -15.40
N GLN A 190 18.00 4.15 -16.49
CA GLN A 190 18.84 4.89 -17.43
C GLN A 190 18.10 6.08 -18.09
N HIS A 191 16.82 5.91 -18.45
CA HIS A 191 16.03 6.97 -19.07
C HIS A 191 15.71 8.12 -18.09
N LEU A 192 15.68 7.83 -16.78
CA LEU A 192 15.59 8.87 -15.74
C LEU A 192 16.77 9.85 -15.82
N PHE A 193 17.95 9.36 -16.20
CA PHE A 193 19.17 10.17 -16.29
C PHE A 193 19.43 10.72 -17.70
N SER A 194 18.73 10.26 -18.74
CA SER A 194 18.89 10.78 -20.12
C SER A 194 17.76 11.71 -20.57
N ILE A 195 16.60 11.71 -19.90
CA ILE A 195 15.45 12.50 -20.31
C ILE A 195 15.77 14.00 -20.40
N THR A 196 15.29 14.64 -21.47
CA THR A 196 15.40 16.08 -21.69
C THR A 196 14.15 16.84 -21.24
N LEU A 197 14.25 18.15 -21.09
CA LEU A 197 13.12 19.02 -20.77
C LEU A 197 11.99 18.90 -21.80
N GLU A 198 12.33 18.87 -23.09
CA GLU A 198 11.36 18.77 -24.19
C GLU A 198 10.53 17.47 -24.11
N GLN A 199 11.20 16.33 -23.89
CA GLN A 199 10.56 15.02 -23.73
C GLN A 199 9.70 14.98 -22.45
N ALA A 200 10.18 15.59 -21.37
CA ALA A 200 9.45 15.70 -20.12
C ALA A 200 8.14 16.49 -20.29
N LEU A 201 8.18 17.61 -21.00
CA LEU A 201 7.00 18.43 -21.32
C LEU A 201 6.02 17.71 -22.25
N GLU A 202 6.53 16.95 -23.23
CA GLU A 202 5.69 16.12 -24.10
C GLU A 202 4.94 15.05 -23.29
N LEU A 203 5.63 14.35 -22.39
CA LEU A 203 5.02 13.36 -21.50
C LEU A 203 3.96 13.97 -20.57
N LEU A 204 4.21 15.18 -20.04
CA LEU A 204 3.26 15.89 -19.17
C LEU A 204 1.96 16.22 -19.90
N LYS A 205 2.04 16.60 -21.19
CA LYS A 205 0.88 16.86 -22.05
C LYS A 205 0.07 15.61 -22.39
N GLU A 206 0.66 14.41 -22.33
CA GLU A 206 -0.10 13.18 -22.55
C GLU A 206 -1.23 13.03 -21.52
N GLU A 207 -2.41 12.61 -21.97
CA GLU A 207 -3.52 12.31 -21.07
C GLU A 207 -3.11 11.28 -20.02
N LYS A 208 -3.52 11.52 -18.77
CA LYS A 208 -3.20 10.64 -17.65
C LYS A 208 -3.82 9.27 -17.90
N THR A 209 -3.02 8.34 -18.41
CA THR A 209 -3.49 6.96 -18.56
C THR A 209 -3.84 6.41 -17.16
N PRO A 210 -5.05 5.85 -16.97
CA PRO A 210 -5.39 5.24 -15.70
C PRO A 210 -4.40 4.10 -15.44
N ALA A 211 -3.76 4.14 -14.27
CA ALA A 211 -2.67 3.23 -13.90
C ALA A 211 -3.05 1.76 -14.19
N LYS A 212 -2.43 1.17 -15.22
CA LYS A 212 -2.49 -0.26 -15.51
C LYS A 212 -1.66 -1.03 -14.46
N GLY A 213 -2.16 -1.17 -13.24
CA GLY A 213 -1.49 -1.99 -12.22
C GLY A 213 -2.11 -1.89 -10.84
N GLY A 214 -2.96 -2.87 -10.50
CA GLY A 214 -3.46 -3.02 -9.13
C GLY A 214 -4.93 -3.42 -8.99
N GLY A 215 -5.54 -3.98 -10.03
CA GLY A 215 -6.88 -4.54 -9.94
C GLY A 215 -7.13 -5.41 -11.16
N ARG A 216 -7.32 -6.71 -10.94
CA ARG A 216 -8.05 -7.61 -11.83
C ARG A 216 -9.18 -6.81 -12.50
N LYS A 217 -9.39 -7.00 -13.81
CA LYS A 217 -10.50 -6.42 -14.58
C LYS A 217 -11.87 -6.74 -13.93
N THR A 218 -12.21 -6.10 -12.83
CA THR A 218 -13.57 -5.76 -12.49
C THR A 218 -13.76 -4.42 -13.13
N GLN A 219 -14.60 -4.40 -14.17
CA GLN A 219 -15.13 -3.18 -14.75
C GLN A 219 -15.26 -2.12 -13.67
N ALA A 220 -14.38 -1.12 -13.71
CA ALA A 220 -14.58 0.10 -12.96
C ALA A 220 -15.76 0.81 -13.61
N ARG A 221 -16.97 0.28 -13.40
CA ARG A 221 -18.20 1.06 -13.37
C ARG A 221 -18.17 1.88 -12.09
N THR A 222 -17.22 2.79 -12.01
CA THR A 222 -17.51 4.10 -11.42
C THR A 222 -18.31 4.85 -12.48
N SER A 223 -19.46 4.30 -12.83
CA SER A 223 -20.45 5.04 -13.58
C SER A 223 -20.89 6.14 -12.61
N LYS A 224 -20.39 7.36 -12.84
CA LYS A 224 -21.26 8.54 -12.73
C LYS A 224 -22.63 8.07 -13.19
N ALA A 225 -23.65 8.21 -12.33
CA ALA A 225 -25.02 7.81 -12.64
C ALA A 225 -25.36 8.31 -14.05
N SER A 226 -25.33 7.43 -15.05
CA SER A 226 -25.73 7.81 -16.40
C SER A 226 -27.24 7.83 -16.31
N VAL A 227 -27.79 9.04 -16.32
CA VAL A 227 -29.22 9.25 -16.48
C VAL A 227 -29.60 8.59 -17.81
N VAL A 228 -30.47 7.59 -17.73
CA VAL A 228 -30.91 6.78 -18.86
C VAL A 228 -32.11 7.44 -19.52
N LYS A 229 -33.04 7.97 -18.71
CA LYS A 229 -34.28 8.59 -19.18
C LYS A 229 -34.80 9.58 -18.15
N ASP A 230 -35.16 10.79 -18.58
CA ASP A 230 -35.90 11.73 -17.74
C ASP A 230 -37.38 11.36 -17.76
N LEU A 231 -37.95 11.13 -16.57
CA LEU A 231 -39.33 10.67 -16.39
C LEU A 231 -40.25 11.82 -15.96
N GLY A 232 -39.80 13.07 -15.95
CA GLY A 232 -40.61 14.26 -15.65
C GLY A 232 -40.34 14.83 -14.26
N THR A 233 -41.36 15.47 -13.66
CA THR A 233 -41.27 16.12 -12.35
C THR A 233 -42.35 15.63 -11.41
N PHE A 234 -42.00 15.35 -10.16
CA PHE A 234 -42.93 15.00 -9.09
C PHE A 234 -42.67 15.89 -7.87
N GLU A 235 -43.70 16.56 -7.35
CA GLU A 235 -43.60 17.44 -6.16
C GLU A 235 -42.46 18.47 -6.23
N ASN A 236 -42.29 19.13 -7.39
CA ASN A 236 -41.20 20.09 -7.71
C ASN A 236 -39.78 19.49 -7.79
N GLU A 237 -39.64 18.16 -7.76
CA GLU A 237 -38.37 17.47 -7.93
C GLU A 237 -38.31 16.74 -9.28
N THR A 238 -37.16 16.80 -9.96
CA THR A 238 -36.95 16.07 -11.22
C THR A 238 -36.80 14.58 -10.95
N VAL A 239 -37.58 13.76 -11.64
CA VAL A 239 -37.53 12.30 -11.58
C VAL A 239 -36.80 11.78 -12.81
N ALA A 240 -35.67 11.12 -12.59
CA ALA A 240 -34.86 10.54 -13.65
C ALA A 240 -34.57 9.06 -13.37
N LEU A 241 -34.63 8.22 -14.40
CA LEU A 241 -34.16 6.84 -14.35
C LEU A 241 -32.64 6.83 -14.49
N ALA A 242 -31.93 6.27 -13.51
CA ALA A 242 -30.49 6.18 -13.52
C ALA A 242 -30.03 4.72 -13.31
N THR A 243 -28.84 4.39 -13.81
CA THR A 243 -28.22 3.08 -13.61
C THR A 243 -27.04 3.16 -12.64
N GLY A 244 -26.89 2.16 -11.78
CA GLY A 244 -25.85 2.10 -10.76
C GLY A 244 -25.38 0.68 -10.48
N ARG A 245 -24.52 0.52 -9.46
CA ARG A 245 -23.90 -0.76 -9.07
C ARG A 245 -24.91 -1.89 -8.82
N TYR A 246 -26.13 -1.56 -8.41
CA TYR A 246 -27.16 -2.50 -7.98
C TYR A 246 -28.33 -2.64 -8.97
N GLY A 247 -28.23 -2.06 -10.17
CA GLY A 247 -29.28 -2.02 -11.18
C GLY A 247 -29.87 -0.63 -11.39
N PHE A 248 -31.00 -0.58 -12.10
CA PHE A 248 -31.75 0.67 -12.33
C PHE A 248 -32.43 1.17 -11.06
N TYR A 249 -32.46 2.49 -10.89
CA TYR A 249 -33.12 3.18 -9.79
C TYR A 249 -33.70 4.52 -10.27
N LEU A 250 -34.65 5.06 -9.50
CA LEU A 250 -35.21 6.39 -9.74
C LEU A 250 -34.43 7.40 -8.89
N LYS A 251 -33.99 8.48 -9.51
CA LYS A 251 -33.38 9.62 -8.84
C LYS A 251 -34.40 10.75 -8.81
N VAL A 252 -34.83 11.13 -7.61
CA VAL A 252 -35.79 12.20 -7.36
C VAL A 252 -35.05 13.32 -6.64
N GLY A 253 -34.66 14.37 -7.37
CA GLY A 253 -33.81 15.43 -6.81
C GLY A 253 -32.50 14.90 -6.20
N LYS A 254 -32.42 14.90 -4.86
CA LYS A 254 -31.28 14.36 -4.07
C LYS A 254 -31.47 12.92 -3.60
N GLU A 255 -32.69 12.38 -3.65
CA GLU A 255 -33.03 11.05 -3.18
C GLU A 255 -32.88 9.99 -4.29
N ASN A 256 -32.43 8.80 -3.89
CA ASN A 256 -32.34 7.64 -4.79
C ASN A 256 -33.32 6.56 -4.31
N ILE A 257 -34.32 6.26 -5.12
CA ILE A 257 -35.37 5.30 -4.83
C ILE A 257 -35.12 4.01 -5.62
N ALA A 258 -34.91 2.91 -4.90
CA ALA A 258 -34.68 1.61 -5.50
C ALA A 258 -35.97 1.08 -6.14
N LEU A 259 -35.89 0.73 -7.43
CA LEU A 259 -36.98 0.07 -8.16
C LEU A 259 -37.25 -1.35 -7.62
N PRO A 260 -38.39 -1.97 -7.91
CA PRO A 260 -38.63 -3.39 -7.61
C PRO A 260 -37.65 -4.30 -8.35
N ASN A 261 -37.40 -5.51 -7.81
CA ASN A 261 -36.39 -6.43 -8.33
C ASN A 261 -36.60 -6.83 -9.80
N GLU A 262 -37.83 -6.78 -10.30
CA GLU A 262 -38.19 -7.06 -11.69
C GLU A 262 -37.64 -6.00 -12.66
N PHE A 263 -37.60 -4.73 -12.23
CA PHE A 263 -37.10 -3.60 -13.02
C PHE A 263 -35.61 -3.33 -12.80
N LYS A 264 -35.00 -3.88 -11.74
CA LYS A 264 -33.58 -3.65 -11.43
C LYS A 264 -32.62 -4.29 -12.43
N LYS A 265 -32.99 -5.44 -13.00
CA LYS A 265 -32.09 -6.29 -13.81
C LYS A 265 -32.45 -6.34 -15.30
N ASP A 266 -33.66 -5.92 -15.66
CA ASP A 266 -34.19 -6.01 -17.00
C ASP A 266 -34.25 -4.62 -17.64
N GLU A 267 -33.38 -4.39 -18.63
CA GLU A 267 -33.22 -3.10 -19.31
C GLU A 267 -34.44 -2.72 -20.16
N ALA A 268 -35.13 -3.71 -20.74
CA ALA A 268 -36.32 -3.47 -21.55
C ALA A 268 -37.48 -2.92 -20.70
N LYS A 269 -37.66 -3.49 -19.50
CA LYS A 269 -38.71 -3.06 -18.55
C LYS A 269 -38.38 -1.75 -17.85
N ALA A 270 -37.10 -1.50 -17.58
CA ALA A 270 -36.67 -0.22 -17.01
C ALA A 270 -36.93 0.93 -17.99
N ASN A 271 -36.70 0.73 -19.29
CA ASN A 271 -36.92 1.75 -20.31
C ASN A 271 -38.40 1.99 -20.65
N SER A 272 -39.25 0.97 -20.50
CA SER A 272 -40.70 1.09 -20.70
C SER A 272 -41.42 1.74 -19.53
N LEU A 273 -40.74 2.02 -18.41
CA LEU A 273 -41.34 2.66 -17.23
C LEU A 273 -41.93 4.02 -17.60
N THR A 274 -43.19 4.22 -17.25
CA THR A 274 -43.95 5.45 -17.47
C THR A 274 -43.85 6.39 -16.26
N HIS A 275 -44.23 7.66 -16.44
CA HIS A 275 -44.23 8.65 -15.35
C HIS A 275 -45.16 8.23 -14.20
N GLU A 276 -46.34 7.70 -14.52
CA GLU A 276 -47.35 7.32 -13.53
C GLU A 276 -46.87 6.17 -12.63
N GLU A 277 -46.26 5.13 -13.21
CA GLU A 277 -45.69 4.00 -12.46
C GLU A 277 -44.50 4.45 -11.59
N ALA A 278 -43.67 5.36 -12.09
CA ALA A 278 -42.56 5.91 -11.31
C ALA A 278 -43.07 6.67 -10.08
N VAL A 279 -44.14 7.47 -10.22
CA VAL A 279 -44.79 8.19 -9.11
C VAL A 279 -45.39 7.23 -8.09
N GLU A 280 -46.02 6.13 -8.51
CA GLU A 280 -46.58 5.13 -7.60
C GLU A 280 -45.49 4.42 -6.77
N ILE A 281 -44.36 4.09 -7.41
CA ILE A 281 -43.21 3.50 -6.72
C ILE A 281 -42.62 4.48 -5.70
N ILE A 282 -42.52 5.77 -6.06
CA ILE A 282 -42.03 6.83 -5.17
C ILE A 282 -42.95 6.95 -3.95
N ARG A 283 -44.27 7.05 -4.15
CA ARG A 283 -45.26 7.17 -3.07
C ARG A 283 -45.23 5.96 -2.14
N THR A 284 -45.22 4.75 -2.69
CA THR A 284 -45.17 3.50 -1.91
C THR A 284 -43.91 3.39 -1.07
N LYS A 285 -42.78 3.89 -1.59
CA LYS A 285 -41.50 3.90 -0.86
C LYS A 285 -41.46 4.98 0.21
N ARG A 286 -41.93 6.21 -0.06
CA ARG A 286 -42.04 7.29 0.93
C ARG A 286 -43.03 6.94 2.05
N ALA A 287 -44.10 6.19 1.79
CA ALA A 287 -45.05 5.76 2.81
C ALA A 287 -44.57 4.60 3.70
N LYS A 288 -43.54 3.85 3.28
CA LYS A 288 -42.96 2.71 4.04
C LYS A 288 -41.66 3.06 4.77
N GLY A 289 -41.06 4.20 4.48
CA GLY A 289 -39.87 4.73 5.14
C GLY A 289 -40.25 5.73 6.22
#